data_AF-F0M6B1-F1
#
_entry.id   AF-F0M6B1-F1
#
_cell.length_a   1.000
_cell.length_b   1.000
_cell.length_c   1.000
_cell.angle_alpha   90.00
_cell.angle_beta   90.00
_cell.angle_gamma   90.00
#
_symmetry.space_group_name_H-M   'P 1'
#
loop_
_entity.id
_entity.type
_entity.pdbx_description
1 polymer ?
#
loop_
_entity_poly.entity_id
_entity_poly.type
_entity_poly.pdbx_seq_one_letter_code
_entity_poly.pdbx_strand_id
1 'polypeptide(L)'
;MPNGLLDESSLRTHPEGLALALTLPWYRSLWLSSVSSLRLFVDGVEVPTEDLSLELGGVRYAVPDLPAQSETLWFLQEHPLLITRRDTPVSLGGQHTVQLIGELRLPYMQIAPGQDGGPGMYVPNFVNQTLELTVTDKPAPAPALTTAVTPPPPKADDDPFSLGLTLYSASAEFRAGWYDFDGLLNRVAELGIGPGIEIVASQVLPTYPNVTDDFARSWHQAFDKHGFTASSFGANLDMGRRRDRDMTPDEEYEFTERLFHGARKLGFPLVRIQSAKPELLRRLLPLAEDLELKLAYEIHAPLGPNSPEIMKVRDVYADLDSPLLGFVADFSSTMHSMSPTLLRAVRRAGLDDEAVHTLQSIWATDAPMRARQEEFIGYLRGREFDPARLGSFAHLAFNMHGHVSPKEWADIMPQIMHVHAKFYDIDEQGNEPAIDYPELVRVFVEGGYRGYWSSEWEGHAFAELGEVDPLLLVRRQHDLIRKSMRSALASA
;
A
#
# COMPACT_ATOMS: atom_id res chain seq x y z
N MET A 1 -12.70 2.79 -11.29
CA MET A 1 -11.48 1.97 -11.15
C MET A 1 -10.57 2.78 -10.25
N PRO A 2 -10.32 2.32 -9.02
CA PRO A 2 -9.75 3.17 -7.95
C PRO A 2 -8.29 3.59 -8.18
N ASN A 3 -7.69 3.17 -9.30
CA ASN A 3 -6.27 3.29 -9.62
C ASN A 3 -6.07 3.78 -11.07
N GLY A 4 -6.73 4.89 -11.43
CA GLY A 4 -6.50 5.61 -12.67
C GLY A 4 -5.33 6.60 -12.57
N LEU A 5 -4.97 7.20 -13.71
CA LEU A 5 -4.05 8.35 -13.78
C LEU A 5 -4.80 9.68 -13.70
N LEU A 6 -6.14 9.65 -13.80
CA LEU A 6 -7.02 10.81 -13.82
C LEU A 6 -8.12 10.67 -12.75
N ASP A 7 -8.55 11.81 -12.23
CA ASP A 7 -9.78 12.00 -11.47
C ASP A 7 -10.74 12.98 -12.18
N GLU A 8 -11.93 13.17 -11.64
CA GLU A 8 -12.98 14.02 -12.22
C GLU A 8 -12.57 15.49 -12.39
N SER A 9 -11.56 15.93 -11.65
CA SER A 9 -11.01 17.28 -11.71
C SER A 9 -9.73 17.38 -12.54
N SER A 10 -9.21 16.29 -13.12
CA SER A 10 -7.88 16.32 -13.76
C SER A 10 -7.75 17.30 -14.92
N LEU A 11 -8.83 17.64 -15.65
CA LEU A 11 -8.74 18.52 -16.83
C LEU A 11 -8.62 20.00 -16.44
N ARG A 12 -7.48 20.61 -16.80
CA ARG A 12 -7.12 22.01 -16.51
C ARG A 12 -7.02 22.87 -17.77
N THR A 13 -7.32 24.15 -17.61
CA THR A 13 -6.90 25.17 -18.58
C THR A 13 -5.37 25.29 -18.59
N HIS A 14 -4.76 25.45 -19.76
CA HIS A 14 -3.32 25.72 -19.89
C HIS A 14 -3.07 26.64 -21.10
N PRO A 15 -2.15 27.62 -21.03
CA PRO A 15 -1.92 28.58 -22.13
C PRO A 15 -1.56 27.93 -23.48
N GLU A 16 -0.94 26.76 -23.46
CA GLU A 16 -0.54 26.04 -24.68
C GLU A 16 -1.63 25.14 -25.27
N GLY A 17 -2.79 25.01 -24.62
CA GLY A 17 -3.83 24.09 -25.04
C GLY A 17 -4.66 23.63 -23.85
N LEU A 18 -4.30 22.47 -23.29
CA LEU A 18 -4.87 21.94 -22.05
C LEU A 18 -3.78 21.28 -21.21
N ALA A 19 -4.09 21.01 -19.95
CA ALA A 19 -3.27 20.15 -19.11
C ALA A 19 -4.15 19.13 -18.39
N LEU A 20 -3.61 17.94 -18.16
CA LEU A 20 -4.20 16.95 -17.27
C LEU A 20 -3.35 16.87 -16.00
N ALA A 21 -3.92 17.21 -14.84
CA ALA A 21 -3.32 16.93 -13.55
C ALA A 21 -3.38 15.43 -13.29
N LEU A 22 -2.22 14.77 -13.35
CA LEU A 22 -2.13 13.33 -13.19
C LEU A 22 -2.07 12.94 -11.71
N THR A 23 -2.55 11.75 -11.38
CA THR A 23 -2.37 11.12 -10.05
C THR A 23 -1.69 9.77 -10.21
N LEU A 24 -1.01 9.28 -9.17
CA LEU A 24 -0.42 7.94 -9.23
C LEU A 24 -1.49 6.85 -9.13
N PRO A 25 -1.50 5.83 -10.00
CA PRO A 25 -2.44 4.72 -9.93
C PRO A 25 -2.01 3.69 -8.87
N TRP A 26 -1.39 4.13 -7.77
CA TRP A 26 -0.73 3.28 -6.78
C TRP A 26 -0.70 3.94 -5.39
N TYR A 27 -0.33 3.19 -4.34
CA TYR A 27 -0.38 3.65 -2.95
C TYR A 27 0.88 4.39 -2.47
N ARG A 28 1.92 4.49 -3.31
CA ARG A 28 3.23 5.06 -2.96
C ARG A 28 3.85 5.81 -4.12
N SER A 29 4.79 6.70 -3.79
CA SER A 29 5.59 7.46 -4.75
C SER A 29 6.34 6.53 -5.70
N LEU A 30 6.51 6.99 -6.93
CA LEU A 30 7.26 6.31 -7.99
C LEU A 30 8.33 7.26 -8.56
N TRP A 31 9.38 6.69 -9.16
CA TRP A 31 10.33 7.48 -9.94
C TRP A 31 9.74 7.80 -11.30
N LEU A 32 10.07 8.92 -11.93
CA LEU A 32 9.61 9.21 -13.29
C LEU A 32 10.04 8.13 -14.30
N SER A 33 11.18 7.47 -14.05
CA SER A 33 11.61 6.28 -14.79
C SER A 33 10.62 5.12 -14.75
N SER A 34 9.65 5.09 -13.83
CA SER A 34 8.57 4.11 -13.81
C SER A 34 7.57 4.30 -14.94
N VAL A 35 7.43 5.50 -15.50
CA VAL A 35 6.54 5.77 -16.63
C VAL A 35 7.22 5.25 -17.91
N SER A 36 6.62 4.24 -18.55
CA SER A 36 7.09 3.69 -19.82
C SER A 36 6.53 4.46 -21.01
N SER A 37 5.22 4.75 -20.99
CA SER A 37 4.56 5.51 -22.05
C SER A 37 3.28 6.19 -21.56
N LEU A 38 2.88 7.26 -22.24
CA LEU A 38 1.61 7.94 -22.09
C LEU A 38 1.06 8.24 -23.49
N ARG A 39 -0.18 7.83 -23.76
CA ARG A 39 -0.93 8.17 -24.97
C ARG A 39 -2.24 8.82 -24.58
N LEU A 40 -2.55 9.95 -25.21
CA LEU A 40 -3.71 10.75 -24.89
C LEU A 40 -4.61 10.87 -26.12
N PHE A 41 -5.91 10.69 -25.91
CA PHE A 41 -6.94 11.04 -26.87
C PHE A 41 -7.88 12.05 -26.24
N VAL A 42 -8.26 13.07 -27.02
CA VAL A 42 -9.21 14.09 -26.62
C VAL A 42 -10.29 14.15 -27.69
N ASP A 43 -11.55 13.95 -27.27
CA ASP A 43 -12.72 13.89 -28.15
C ASP A 43 -12.55 12.85 -29.28
N GLY A 44 -11.91 11.73 -28.94
CA GLY A 44 -11.62 10.62 -29.86
C GLY A 44 -10.42 10.82 -30.79
N VAL A 45 -9.71 11.95 -30.70
CA VAL A 45 -8.54 12.25 -31.53
C VAL A 45 -7.26 12.04 -30.73
N GLU A 46 -6.34 11.22 -31.26
CA GLU A 46 -5.03 11.00 -30.65
C GLU A 46 -4.18 12.27 -30.71
N VAL A 47 -3.58 12.63 -29.58
CA VAL A 47 -2.63 13.72 -29.48
C VAL A 47 -1.24 13.18 -29.83
N PRO A 48 -0.52 13.80 -30.80
CA PRO A 48 0.84 13.40 -31.14
C PRO A 48 1.78 13.48 -29.93
N THR A 49 2.69 12.51 -29.80
CA THR A 49 3.61 12.44 -28.64
C THR A 49 4.49 13.68 -28.52
N GLU A 50 4.87 14.31 -29.63
CA GLU A 50 5.64 15.56 -29.70
C GLU A 50 4.90 16.82 -29.19
N ASP A 51 3.58 16.71 -29.06
CA ASP A 51 2.71 17.74 -28.47
C ASP A 51 2.38 17.44 -26.99
N LEU A 52 2.90 16.33 -26.45
CA LEU A 52 2.78 15.95 -25.05
C LEU A 52 4.07 16.23 -24.28
N SER A 53 3.91 16.81 -23.10
CA SER A 53 5.01 17.01 -22.16
C SER A 53 4.51 16.91 -20.73
N LEU A 54 5.31 16.33 -19.85
CA LEU A 54 5.01 16.27 -18.42
C LEU A 54 5.74 17.40 -17.70
N GLU A 55 5.05 18.14 -16.84
CA GLU A 55 5.66 19.12 -15.94
C GLU A 55 5.55 18.65 -14.49
N LEU A 56 6.69 18.54 -13.81
CA LEU A 56 6.81 18.16 -12.41
C LEU A 56 7.85 19.05 -11.74
N GLY A 57 7.52 19.66 -10.60
CA GLY A 57 8.45 20.53 -9.85
C GLY A 57 8.98 21.71 -10.67
N GLY A 58 8.21 22.21 -11.64
CA GLY A 58 8.62 23.28 -12.56
C GLY A 58 9.61 22.85 -13.65
N VAL A 59 9.91 21.55 -13.76
CA VAL A 59 10.73 20.98 -14.82
C VAL A 59 9.83 20.29 -15.84
N ARG A 60 10.07 20.58 -17.12
CA ARG A 60 9.32 20.02 -18.24
C ARG A 60 10.10 18.92 -18.94
N TYR A 61 9.45 17.78 -19.14
CA TYR A 61 10.00 16.58 -19.74
C TYR A 61 9.20 16.22 -20.99
N ALA A 62 9.89 15.82 -22.07
CA ALA A 62 9.23 15.12 -23.16
C ALA A 62 8.83 13.72 -22.68
N VAL A 63 7.65 13.23 -23.10
CA VAL A 63 7.16 11.91 -22.69
C VAL A 63 8.18 10.77 -22.98
N PRO A 64 8.88 10.75 -24.14
CA PRO A 64 9.88 9.72 -24.41
C PRO A 64 11.11 9.74 -23.49
N ASP A 65 11.36 10.85 -22.79
CA ASP A 65 12.53 11.00 -21.91
C ASP A 65 12.25 10.56 -20.46
N LEU A 66 10.97 10.33 -20.10
CA LEU A 66 10.57 9.91 -18.76
C LEU A 66 11.27 8.63 -18.28
N PRO A 67 11.42 7.56 -19.11
CA PRO A 67 12.11 6.35 -18.69
C PRO A 67 13.56 6.57 -18.20
N ALA A 68 14.23 7.64 -18.66
CA ALA A 68 15.59 7.97 -18.24
C ALA A 68 15.66 8.70 -16.88
N GLN A 69 14.53 9.21 -16.36
CA GLN A 69 14.47 10.03 -15.15
C GLN A 69 14.44 9.19 -13.86
N SER A 70 15.52 8.46 -13.60
CA SER A 70 15.63 7.56 -12.44
C SER A 70 15.98 8.23 -11.11
N GLU A 71 16.24 9.54 -11.12
CA GLU A 71 16.55 10.35 -9.93
C GLU A 71 15.45 11.38 -9.62
N THR A 72 14.38 11.44 -10.41
CA THR A 72 13.24 12.32 -10.17
C THR A 72 12.10 11.53 -9.57
N LEU A 73 11.74 11.87 -8.34
CA LEU A 73 10.60 11.26 -7.65
C LEU A 73 9.32 12.00 -8.06
N TRP A 74 8.31 11.24 -8.48
CA TRP A 74 6.92 11.68 -8.47
C TRP A 74 6.36 11.34 -7.08
N PHE A 75 6.35 12.33 -6.19
CA PHE A 75 5.83 12.15 -4.84
C PHE A 75 4.32 11.89 -4.88
N LEU A 76 3.83 11.01 -4.00
CA LEU A 76 2.44 10.52 -4.02
C LEU A 76 1.36 11.62 -4.02
N GLN A 77 1.61 12.74 -3.35
CA GLN A 77 0.67 13.88 -3.29
C GLN A 77 0.92 14.94 -4.37
N GLU A 78 1.93 14.77 -5.22
CA GLU A 78 2.16 15.67 -6.35
C GLU A 78 1.32 15.25 -7.55
N HIS A 79 0.70 16.24 -8.19
CA HIS A 79 -0.15 16.05 -9.36
C HIS A 79 0.47 16.72 -10.59
N PRO A 80 1.48 16.10 -11.24
CA PRO A 80 2.16 16.69 -12.38
C PRO A 80 1.20 16.94 -13.54
N LEU A 81 1.51 17.96 -14.33
CA LEU A 81 0.69 18.34 -15.47
C LEU A 81 1.18 17.64 -16.73
N LEU A 82 0.33 16.79 -17.32
CA LEU A 82 0.50 16.36 -18.71
C LEU A 82 -0.07 17.46 -19.61
N ILE A 83 0.82 18.32 -20.11
CA ILE A 83 0.50 19.46 -20.96
C ILE A 83 0.37 18.97 -22.40
N THR A 84 -0.69 19.43 -23.07
CA THR A 84 -0.98 19.15 -24.46
C THR A 84 -0.99 20.44 -25.26
N ARG A 85 -0.12 20.53 -26.26
CA ARG A 85 -0.10 21.64 -27.22
C ARG A 85 -1.30 21.55 -28.17
N ARG A 86 -2.06 22.64 -28.31
CA ARG A 86 -3.20 22.76 -29.24
C ARG A 86 -3.30 24.19 -29.75
N ASP A 87 -3.79 24.37 -30.97
CA ASP A 87 -4.00 25.70 -31.55
C ASP A 87 -5.00 26.55 -30.75
N THR A 88 -6.03 25.90 -30.18
CA THR A 88 -7.05 26.55 -29.37
C THR A 88 -7.05 25.95 -27.96
N PRO A 89 -6.74 26.75 -26.93
CA PRO A 89 -6.86 26.34 -25.54
C PRO A 89 -8.29 25.98 -25.14
N VAL A 90 -8.42 25.04 -24.20
CA VAL A 90 -9.72 24.68 -23.63
C VAL A 90 -10.25 25.81 -22.74
N SER A 91 -11.57 25.98 -22.73
CA SER A 91 -12.24 27.00 -21.92
C SER A 91 -12.74 26.41 -20.60
N LEU A 92 -12.67 27.19 -19.52
CA LEU A 92 -13.21 26.80 -18.21
C LEU A 92 -14.69 26.41 -18.32
N GLY A 93 -15.07 25.28 -17.72
CA GLY A 93 -16.42 24.71 -17.82
C GLY A 93 -16.73 23.94 -19.11
N GLY A 94 -15.81 23.91 -20.08
CA GLY A 94 -15.92 23.06 -21.27
C GLY A 94 -15.89 21.58 -20.90
N GLN A 95 -16.55 20.73 -21.67
CA GLN A 95 -16.57 19.28 -21.47
C GLN A 95 -15.84 18.57 -22.60
N HIS A 96 -15.05 17.57 -22.26
CA HIS A 96 -14.27 16.77 -23.22
C HIS A 96 -14.25 15.30 -22.81
N THR A 97 -14.32 14.42 -23.81
CA THR A 97 -14.03 13.01 -23.61
C THR A 97 -12.52 12.84 -23.60
N VAL A 98 -11.95 12.45 -22.46
CA VAL A 98 -10.50 12.25 -22.29
C VAL A 98 -10.22 10.77 -22.11
N GLN A 99 -9.40 10.20 -23.00
CA GLN A 99 -8.86 8.86 -22.82
C GLN A 99 -7.35 8.93 -22.62
N LEU A 100 -6.87 8.45 -21.48
CA LEU A 100 -5.45 8.31 -21.17
C LEU A 100 -5.08 6.84 -21.07
N ILE A 101 -4.11 6.44 -21.88
CA ILE A 101 -3.48 5.12 -21.83
C ILE A 101 -2.07 5.31 -21.30
N GLY A 102 -1.79 4.75 -20.12
CA GLY A 102 -0.49 4.82 -19.48
C GLY A 102 0.08 3.44 -19.21
N GLU A 103 1.36 3.26 -19.48
CA GLU A 103 2.12 2.08 -19.08
C GLU A 103 3.17 2.50 -18.04
N LEU A 104 3.07 1.93 -16.85
CA LEU A 104 4.02 2.13 -15.76
C LEU A 104 4.66 0.79 -15.38
N ARG A 105 5.77 0.83 -14.64
CA ARG A 105 6.32 -0.32 -13.91
C ARG A 105 6.49 -0.02 -12.43
N LEU A 106 6.33 -1.05 -11.60
CA LEU A 106 6.54 -0.97 -10.15
C LEU A 106 7.98 -1.42 -9.82
N PRO A 107 8.91 -0.50 -9.52
CA PRO A 107 10.35 -0.78 -9.45
C PRO A 107 10.75 -1.63 -8.24
N TYR A 108 9.83 -1.86 -7.32
CA TYR A 108 10.04 -2.67 -6.11
C TYR A 108 9.43 -4.07 -6.21
N MET A 109 8.58 -4.34 -7.21
CA MET A 109 7.95 -5.66 -7.43
C MET A 109 8.69 -6.40 -8.53
N GLN A 110 9.84 -6.98 -8.18
CA GLN A 110 10.66 -7.76 -9.10
C GLN A 110 10.05 -9.15 -9.32
N ILE A 111 9.76 -9.48 -10.58
CA ILE A 111 9.30 -10.80 -11.04
C ILE A 111 10.51 -11.73 -11.22
N ALA A 112 11.57 -11.22 -11.83
CA ALA A 112 12.82 -11.93 -12.04
C ALA A 112 14.01 -10.97 -11.98
N PRO A 113 15.14 -11.37 -11.39
CA PRO A 113 16.35 -10.55 -11.40
C PRO A 113 16.93 -10.42 -12.81
N GLY A 114 17.64 -9.32 -13.05
CA GLY A 114 18.38 -9.11 -14.29
C GLY A 114 19.46 -10.15 -14.52
N GLN A 115 19.71 -10.48 -15.79
CA GLN A 115 20.81 -11.36 -16.20
C GLN A 115 22.03 -10.52 -16.58
N ASP A 116 23.23 -10.99 -16.23
CA ASP A 116 24.52 -10.37 -16.58
C ASP A 116 24.61 -8.86 -16.26
N GLY A 117 24.00 -8.44 -15.15
CA GLY A 117 23.98 -7.04 -14.71
C GLY A 117 22.98 -6.15 -15.47
N GLY A 118 22.14 -6.73 -16.32
CA GLY A 118 21.02 -6.05 -16.98
C GLY A 118 19.83 -5.79 -16.05
N PRO A 119 18.71 -5.24 -16.58
CA PRO A 119 17.53 -4.95 -15.79
C PRO A 119 16.72 -6.23 -15.54
N GLY A 120 16.14 -6.32 -14.35
CA GLY A 120 15.16 -7.33 -14.00
C GLY A 120 13.82 -7.11 -14.69
N MET A 121 12.95 -8.11 -14.54
CA MET A 121 11.56 -8.01 -14.94
C MET A 121 10.74 -7.51 -13.75
N TYR A 122 9.92 -6.50 -13.96
CA TYR A 122 9.13 -5.85 -12.92
C TYR A 122 7.65 -5.89 -13.28
N VAL A 123 6.79 -5.89 -12.26
CA VAL A 123 5.34 -5.87 -12.46
C VAL A 123 4.94 -4.60 -13.23
N PRO A 124 4.29 -4.73 -14.40
CA PRO A 124 3.74 -3.60 -15.11
C PRO A 124 2.42 -3.14 -14.45
N ASN A 125 2.13 -1.87 -14.58
CA ASN A 125 0.83 -1.30 -14.23
C ASN A 125 0.28 -0.58 -15.47
N PHE A 126 -0.77 -1.15 -16.05
CA PHE A 126 -1.41 -0.62 -17.24
C PHE A 126 -2.68 0.12 -16.85
N VAL A 127 -2.79 1.36 -17.30
CA VAL A 127 -3.97 2.20 -17.14
C VAL A 127 -4.54 2.48 -18.52
N ASN A 128 -5.83 2.20 -18.70
CA ASN A 128 -6.61 2.65 -19.85
C ASN A 128 -7.91 3.24 -19.30
N GLN A 129 -7.95 4.56 -19.23
CA GLN A 129 -9.01 5.28 -18.54
C GLN A 129 -9.64 6.28 -19.50
N THR A 130 -10.96 6.16 -19.68
CA THR A 130 -11.77 7.11 -20.44
C THR A 130 -12.75 7.78 -19.49
N LEU A 131 -12.73 9.12 -19.41
CA LEU A 131 -13.61 9.92 -18.58
C LEU A 131 -14.20 11.07 -19.39
N GLU A 132 -15.45 11.43 -19.08
CA GLU A 132 -16.01 12.71 -19.45
C GLU A 132 -15.58 13.74 -18.41
N LEU A 133 -14.72 14.68 -18.80
CA LEU A 133 -14.13 15.66 -17.88
C LEU A 133 -14.61 17.07 -18.17
N THR A 134 -14.90 17.81 -17.11
CA THR A 134 -15.16 19.25 -17.19
C THR A 134 -13.89 20.02 -16.87
N VAL A 135 -13.54 20.99 -17.70
CA VAL A 135 -12.37 21.86 -17.50
C VAL A 135 -12.55 22.69 -16.23
N THR A 136 -11.62 22.56 -15.29
CA THR A 136 -11.61 23.27 -14.00
C THR A 136 -10.24 23.92 -13.73
N ASP A 137 -10.21 24.95 -12.89
CA ASP A 137 -9.00 25.66 -12.46
C ASP A 137 -8.45 25.16 -11.11
N LYS A 138 -9.16 24.24 -10.45
CA LYS A 138 -8.81 23.76 -9.10
C LYS A 138 -9.12 22.28 -8.86
N PRO A 139 -8.35 21.60 -8.00
CA PRO A 139 -8.67 20.24 -7.54
C PRO A 139 -10.08 20.12 -6.99
N ALA A 140 -10.63 18.90 -7.05
CA ALA A 140 -11.84 18.58 -6.31
C ALA A 140 -11.61 18.83 -4.80
N PRO A 141 -12.54 19.48 -4.10
CA PRO A 141 -12.41 19.63 -2.65
C PRO A 141 -12.51 18.27 -1.97
N ALA A 142 -11.81 18.10 -0.86
CA ALA A 142 -12.01 16.95 0.03
C ALA A 142 -13.49 16.91 0.47
N PRO A 143 -14.10 15.72 0.57
CA PRO A 143 -15.46 15.59 1.07
C PRO A 143 -15.53 15.99 2.54
N ALA A 144 -16.74 16.33 3.00
CA ALA A 144 -16.99 16.53 4.41
C ALA A 144 -16.80 15.21 5.17
N LEU A 145 -15.91 15.19 6.15
CA LEU A 145 -15.61 14.02 6.96
C LEU A 145 -16.60 13.91 8.13
N THR A 146 -16.91 12.68 8.52
CA THR A 146 -17.74 12.44 9.71
C THR A 146 -16.90 12.67 10.97
N THR A 147 -17.19 13.73 11.71
CA THR A 147 -16.48 14.08 12.96
C THR A 147 -17.18 13.53 14.21
N ALA A 148 -18.47 13.23 14.11
CA ALA A 148 -19.24 12.65 15.21
C ALA A 148 -18.96 11.15 15.34
N VAL A 149 -18.05 10.79 16.24
CA VAL A 149 -17.74 9.40 16.57
C VAL A 149 -17.81 9.24 18.09
N THR A 150 -18.39 8.12 18.54
CA THR A 150 -18.36 7.77 19.96
C THR A 150 -16.92 7.75 20.45
N PRO A 151 -16.62 8.36 21.63
CA PRO A 151 -15.26 8.36 22.17
C PRO A 151 -14.69 6.94 22.26
N PRO A 152 -13.38 6.76 22.03
CA PRO A 152 -12.76 5.47 22.17
C PRO A 152 -12.93 4.89 23.57
N PRO A 153 -13.15 3.56 23.68
CA PRO A 153 -12.95 2.90 24.95
C PRO A 153 -11.49 3.16 25.37
N PRO A 154 -11.25 3.57 26.63
CA PRO A 154 -9.90 3.88 27.07
C PRO A 154 -9.02 2.64 26.94
N LYS A 155 -7.74 2.86 26.63
CA LYS A 155 -6.71 1.84 26.81
C LYS A 155 -6.75 1.40 28.27
N ALA A 156 -6.81 0.11 28.51
CA ALA A 156 -6.72 -0.44 29.85
C ALA A 156 -5.26 -0.74 30.19
N ASP A 157 -4.87 -0.56 31.45
CA ASP A 157 -3.48 -0.81 31.89
C ASP A 157 -3.09 -2.29 31.74
N ASP A 158 -4.08 -3.18 31.71
CA ASP A 158 -3.94 -4.62 31.50
C ASP A 158 -4.10 -5.05 30.04
N ASP A 159 -4.26 -4.12 29.07
CA ASP A 159 -4.28 -4.47 27.66
C ASP A 159 -2.95 -5.19 27.29
N PRO A 160 -3.01 -6.43 26.77
CA PRO A 160 -1.85 -7.29 26.60
C PRO A 160 -0.86 -6.75 25.56
N PHE A 161 -1.29 -5.94 24.60
CA PHE A 161 -0.44 -5.32 23.60
C PHE A 161 -0.99 -3.95 23.22
N SER A 162 -0.18 -3.13 22.55
CA SER A 162 -0.60 -1.78 22.13
C SER A 162 -1.22 -1.80 20.73
N LEU A 163 -2.16 -0.87 20.48
CA LEU A 163 -2.75 -0.69 19.16
C LEU A 163 -2.05 0.45 18.41
N GLY A 164 -2.06 0.32 17.08
CA GLY A 164 -1.54 1.32 16.17
C GLY A 164 -2.28 1.34 14.85
N LEU A 165 -1.76 2.13 13.93
CA LEU A 165 -2.23 2.28 12.56
C LEU A 165 -1.01 2.42 11.65
N THR A 166 -1.03 1.74 10.51
CA THR A 166 -0.19 2.16 9.37
C THR A 166 -0.94 3.19 8.53
N LEU A 167 -0.29 4.33 8.24
CA LEU A 167 -0.85 5.38 7.37
C LEU A 167 -1.14 4.89 5.94
N TYR A 168 -0.64 3.70 5.57
CA TYR A 168 -1.06 2.95 4.39
C TYR A 168 -2.59 2.81 4.28
N SER A 169 -3.30 2.69 5.40
CA SER A 169 -4.77 2.55 5.42
C SER A 169 -5.51 3.74 4.80
N ALA A 170 -4.90 4.92 4.73
CA ALA A 170 -5.47 6.13 4.14
C ALA A 170 -4.75 6.54 2.83
N SER A 171 -4.15 5.56 2.12
CA SER A 171 -3.36 5.83 0.91
C SER A 171 -4.12 6.58 -0.17
N ALA A 172 -5.37 6.20 -0.42
CA ALA A 172 -6.18 6.79 -1.48
C ALA A 172 -6.52 8.26 -1.17
N GLU A 173 -6.88 8.55 0.07
CA GLU A 173 -7.25 9.87 0.57
C GLU A 173 -6.04 10.79 0.66
N PHE A 174 -4.90 10.27 1.14
CA PHE A 174 -3.65 11.00 1.20
C PHE A 174 -3.16 11.36 -0.22
N ARG A 175 -3.16 10.39 -1.13
CA ARG A 175 -2.85 10.60 -2.55
C ARG A 175 -3.79 11.62 -3.21
N ALA A 176 -5.07 11.61 -2.87
CA ALA A 176 -6.05 12.56 -3.41
C ALA A 176 -5.94 13.96 -2.80
N GLY A 177 -5.00 14.20 -1.88
CA GLY A 177 -4.81 15.50 -1.24
C GLY A 177 -5.92 15.85 -0.24
N TRP A 178 -6.70 14.88 0.23
CA TRP A 178 -7.73 15.14 1.24
C TRP A 178 -7.14 15.48 2.61
N TYR A 179 -5.90 15.03 2.82
CA TYR A 179 -5.09 15.37 3.96
C TYR A 179 -3.69 15.72 3.46
N ASP A 180 -3.11 16.80 4.00
CA ASP A 180 -1.65 16.86 4.10
C ASP A 180 -1.18 15.94 5.26
N PHE A 181 0.13 15.81 5.44
CA PHE A 181 0.68 14.91 6.44
C PHE A 181 0.21 15.24 7.86
N ASP A 182 0.26 16.52 8.25
CA ASP A 182 -0.17 16.97 9.57
C ASP A 182 -1.69 16.82 9.76
N GLY A 183 -2.48 17.12 8.72
CA GLY A 183 -3.94 16.92 8.69
C GLY A 183 -4.34 15.47 8.89
N LEU A 184 -3.61 14.54 8.28
CA LEU A 184 -3.85 13.09 8.45
C LEU A 184 -3.60 12.69 9.91
N LEU A 185 -2.47 13.12 10.50
CA LEU A 185 -2.17 12.83 11.91
C LEU A 185 -3.17 13.49 12.88
N ASN A 186 -3.63 14.72 12.59
CA ASN A 186 -4.69 15.36 13.36
C ASN A 186 -5.99 14.54 13.32
N ARG A 187 -6.34 13.98 12.16
CA ARG A 187 -7.53 13.12 12.00
C ARG A 187 -7.40 11.80 12.76
N VAL A 188 -6.22 11.18 12.73
CA VAL A 188 -5.91 9.98 13.53
C VAL A 188 -6.09 10.26 15.03
N ALA A 189 -5.60 11.41 15.51
CA ALA A 189 -5.74 11.84 16.90
C ALA A 189 -7.20 12.16 17.27
N GLU A 190 -7.93 12.87 16.40
CA GLU A 190 -9.35 13.20 16.58
C GLU A 190 -10.20 11.94 16.81
N LEU A 191 -9.90 10.87 16.07
CA LEU A 191 -10.59 9.59 16.19
C LEU A 191 -10.09 8.74 17.36
N GLY A 192 -9.01 9.12 18.03
CA GLY A 192 -8.42 8.35 19.12
C GLY A 192 -7.84 7.01 18.68
N ILE A 193 -7.27 6.96 17.48
CA ILE A 193 -6.56 5.80 16.92
C ILE A 193 -5.12 5.84 17.43
N GLY A 194 -4.61 4.71 17.90
CA GLY A 194 -3.21 4.55 18.31
C GLY A 194 -3.03 4.07 19.75
N PRO A 195 -1.87 4.36 20.39
CA PRO A 195 -0.93 5.45 20.05
C PRO A 195 0.14 5.11 18.99
N GLY A 196 0.22 3.86 18.53
CA GLY A 196 1.23 3.45 17.54
C GLY A 196 0.98 4.04 16.15
N ILE A 197 1.98 4.66 15.55
CA ILE A 197 1.95 5.13 14.16
C ILE A 197 3.07 4.44 13.38
N GLU A 198 2.65 3.83 12.28
CA GLU A 198 3.50 3.21 11.28
C GLU A 198 3.38 3.94 9.95
N ILE A 199 4.49 4.00 9.22
CA ILE A 199 4.55 4.63 7.91
C ILE A 199 5.14 3.70 6.87
N VAL A 200 4.70 3.83 5.64
CA VAL A 200 5.44 3.36 4.46
C VAL A 200 6.28 4.53 3.96
N ALA A 201 7.62 4.43 4.03
CA ALA A 201 8.50 5.56 3.73
C ALA A 201 8.25 6.14 2.32
N SER A 202 8.07 5.29 1.32
CA SER A 202 7.77 5.70 -0.06
C SER A 202 6.38 6.33 -0.24
N GLN A 203 5.47 6.16 0.73
CA GLN A 203 4.15 6.78 0.70
C GLN A 203 4.22 8.22 1.22
N VAL A 204 4.89 8.45 2.35
CA VAL A 204 4.76 9.70 3.11
C VAL A 204 5.94 10.67 2.97
N LEU A 205 7.13 10.21 2.53
CA LEU A 205 8.31 11.05 2.44
C LEU A 205 8.37 11.80 1.09
N PRO A 206 8.31 13.14 1.08
CA PRO A 206 8.41 13.92 -0.16
C PRO A 206 9.78 13.79 -0.85
N THR A 207 10.82 13.48 -0.08
CA THR A 207 12.21 13.33 -0.55
C THR A 207 12.71 11.89 -0.53
N TYR A 208 11.79 10.91 -0.59
CA TYR A 208 12.11 9.49 -0.51
C TYR A 208 13.33 9.11 -1.38
N PRO A 209 14.31 8.36 -0.83
CA PRO A 209 14.33 7.70 0.49
C PRO A 209 14.86 8.57 1.65
N ASN A 210 15.13 9.86 1.42
CA ASN A 210 15.74 10.73 2.42
C ASN A 210 14.71 11.31 3.39
N VAL A 211 15.06 11.38 4.68
CA VAL A 211 14.31 12.10 5.71
C VAL A 211 15.01 13.44 5.98
N THR A 212 14.40 14.54 5.55
CA THR A 212 14.93 15.90 5.80
C THR A 212 14.80 16.29 7.28
N ASP A 213 15.58 17.28 7.71
CA ASP A 213 15.45 17.85 9.06
C ASP A 213 14.08 18.49 9.26
N ASP A 214 13.52 19.10 8.21
CA ASP A 214 12.22 19.77 8.25
C ASP A 214 11.10 18.75 8.47
N PHE A 215 11.10 17.65 7.71
CA PHE A 215 10.14 16.56 7.90
C PHE A 215 10.27 15.95 9.30
N ALA A 216 11.49 15.69 9.77
CA ALA A 216 11.70 15.14 11.11
C ALA A 216 11.20 16.08 12.22
N ARG A 217 11.35 17.41 12.06
CA ARG A 217 10.80 18.37 13.04
C ARG A 217 9.28 18.35 13.06
N SER A 218 8.61 18.36 11.89
CA SER A 218 7.15 18.26 11.83
C SER A 218 6.63 16.95 12.42
N TRP A 219 7.30 15.85 12.11
CA TRP A 219 7.01 14.53 12.69
C TRP A 219 7.06 14.55 14.23
N HIS A 220 8.18 14.99 14.81
CA HIS A 220 8.34 15.02 16.27
C HIS A 220 7.34 15.99 16.93
N GLN A 221 7.07 17.15 16.33
CA GLN A 221 6.06 18.09 16.83
C GLN A 221 4.65 17.49 16.83
N ALA A 222 4.26 16.75 15.79
CA ALA A 222 2.97 16.08 15.73
C ALA A 222 2.87 14.97 16.79
N PHE A 223 3.97 14.25 17.04
CA PHE A 223 4.03 13.17 18.03
C PHE A 223 3.93 13.72 19.45
N ASP A 224 4.68 14.78 19.76
CA ASP A 224 4.60 15.47 21.06
C ASP A 224 3.21 16.06 21.29
N LYS A 225 2.61 16.65 20.26
CA LYS A 225 1.26 17.26 20.33
C LYS A 225 0.18 16.23 20.65
N HIS A 226 0.23 15.06 20.03
CA HIS A 226 -0.85 14.07 20.07
C HIS A 226 -0.57 12.88 21.00
N GLY A 227 0.66 12.75 21.52
CA GLY A 227 1.08 11.61 22.35
C GLY A 227 1.25 10.32 21.55
N PHE A 228 1.67 10.43 20.28
CA PHE A 228 1.92 9.27 19.43
C PHE A 228 3.26 8.59 19.74
N THR A 229 3.39 7.34 19.31
CA THR A 229 4.60 6.53 19.42
C THR A 229 4.92 5.88 18.08
N ALA A 230 6.19 5.90 17.69
CA ALA A 230 6.63 5.33 16.41
C ALA A 230 6.69 3.81 16.55
N SER A 231 5.84 3.08 15.82
CA SER A 231 5.74 1.62 15.97
C SER A 231 6.61 0.86 14.97
N SER A 232 6.46 1.13 13.68
CA SER A 232 7.19 0.46 12.59
C SER A 232 7.48 1.40 11.43
N PHE A 233 8.71 1.35 10.92
CA PHE A 233 9.13 2.07 9.72
C PHE A 233 9.16 1.11 8.52
N GLY A 234 8.30 1.35 7.55
CA GLY A 234 8.25 0.57 6.33
C GLY A 234 9.36 0.95 5.34
N ALA A 235 10.40 0.12 5.24
CA ALA A 235 11.48 0.29 4.27
C ALA A 235 11.22 -0.48 2.98
N ASN A 236 11.15 0.20 1.85
CA ASN A 236 11.02 -0.45 0.53
C ASN A 236 12.36 -0.44 -0.20
N LEU A 237 12.48 -1.28 -1.23
CA LEU A 237 13.68 -1.38 -2.05
C LEU A 237 13.32 -1.31 -3.53
N ASP A 238 13.76 -0.24 -4.19
CA ASP A 238 13.39 0.03 -5.58
C ASP A 238 14.45 -0.49 -6.53
N MET A 239 14.70 -1.82 -6.47
CA MET A 239 15.72 -2.51 -7.27
C MET A 239 15.70 -2.10 -8.75
N GLY A 240 14.48 -1.90 -9.30
CA GLY A 240 14.22 -1.56 -10.68
C GLY A 240 14.07 -0.08 -10.93
N ARG A 241 14.61 0.80 -10.09
CA ARG A 241 14.55 2.26 -10.31
C ARG A 241 15.21 2.65 -11.64
N ARG A 242 16.32 2.02 -11.98
CA ARG A 242 17.03 2.21 -13.26
C ARG A 242 16.44 1.33 -14.36
N ARG A 243 16.45 1.81 -15.60
CA ARG A 243 15.90 1.08 -16.77
C ARG A 243 16.93 0.18 -17.44
N ASP A 244 18.21 0.51 -17.25
CA ASP A 244 19.34 -0.17 -17.87
C ASP A 244 19.88 -1.34 -17.05
N ARG A 245 19.61 -1.37 -15.73
CA ARG A 245 20.07 -2.41 -14.82
C ARG A 245 19.31 -2.43 -13.49
N ASP A 246 19.41 -3.55 -12.77
CA ASP A 246 19.08 -3.60 -11.35
C ASP A 246 20.14 -2.87 -10.50
N MET A 247 19.76 -2.54 -9.26
CA MET A 247 20.74 -2.13 -8.24
C MET A 247 21.79 -3.23 -8.04
N THR A 248 23.04 -2.80 -7.92
CA THR A 248 24.13 -3.66 -7.43
C THR A 248 23.95 -3.94 -5.94
N PRO A 249 24.63 -4.97 -5.38
CA PRO A 249 24.60 -5.22 -3.94
C PRO A 249 25.02 -4.02 -3.07
N ASP A 250 25.93 -3.17 -3.57
CA ASP A 250 26.34 -1.96 -2.86
C ASP A 250 25.27 -0.87 -2.90
N GLU A 251 24.61 -0.68 -4.05
CA GLU A 251 23.47 0.24 -4.14
C GLU A 251 22.26 -0.24 -3.32
N GLU A 252 21.99 -1.56 -3.26
CA GLU A 252 20.96 -2.16 -2.39
C GLU A 252 21.24 -1.87 -0.91
N TYR A 253 22.51 -1.98 -0.50
CA TYR A 253 22.96 -1.63 0.85
C TYR A 253 22.83 -0.12 1.12
N GLU A 254 23.41 0.74 0.27
CA GLU A 254 23.39 2.21 0.45
C GLU A 254 21.96 2.77 0.49
N PHE A 255 21.06 2.22 -0.34
CA PHE A 255 19.65 2.61 -0.35
C PHE A 255 18.97 2.25 0.98
N THR A 256 19.24 1.05 1.49
CA THR A 256 18.68 0.56 2.75
C THR A 256 19.27 1.30 3.95
N GLU A 257 20.57 1.60 3.93
CA GLU A 257 21.26 2.39 4.95
C GLU A 257 20.63 3.78 5.13
N ARG A 258 20.33 4.48 4.02
CA ARG A 258 19.62 5.78 4.07
C ARG A 258 18.27 5.68 4.77
N LEU A 259 17.51 4.61 4.51
CA LEU A 259 16.24 4.35 5.17
C LEU A 259 16.40 4.05 6.65
N PHE A 260 17.44 3.31 7.06
CA PHE A 260 17.69 3.00 8.47
C PHE A 260 18.06 4.25 9.27
N HIS A 261 18.93 5.11 8.73
CA HIS A 261 19.20 6.42 9.32
C HIS A 261 17.94 7.29 9.41
N GLY A 262 17.10 7.25 8.37
CA GLY A 262 15.79 7.90 8.37
C GLY A 262 14.87 7.39 9.49
N ALA A 263 14.77 6.06 9.65
CA ALA A 263 13.98 5.43 10.71
C ALA A 263 14.47 5.85 12.10
N ARG A 264 15.79 5.81 12.34
CA ARG A 264 16.39 6.24 13.61
C ARG A 264 16.14 7.72 13.90
N LYS A 265 16.24 8.58 12.87
CA LYS A 265 15.99 10.03 12.97
C LYS A 265 14.55 10.36 13.35
N LEU A 266 13.59 9.56 12.88
CA LEU A 266 12.17 9.67 13.24
C LEU A 266 11.82 8.95 14.55
N GLY A 267 12.78 8.26 15.17
CA GLY A 267 12.59 7.59 16.47
C GLY A 267 11.92 6.22 16.38
N PHE A 268 11.90 5.57 15.22
CA PHE A 268 11.37 4.21 15.11
C PHE A 268 12.31 3.19 15.75
N PRO A 269 11.79 2.21 16.50
CA PRO A 269 12.58 1.11 17.07
C PRO A 269 12.71 -0.09 16.11
N LEU A 270 11.89 -0.11 15.05
CA LEU A 270 11.73 -1.25 14.17
C LEU A 270 11.61 -0.79 12.72
N VAL A 271 12.30 -1.51 11.85
CA VAL A 271 12.19 -1.39 10.40
C VAL A 271 11.58 -2.67 9.85
N ARG A 272 10.43 -2.54 9.20
CA ARG A 272 9.85 -3.61 8.39
C ARG A 272 10.65 -3.67 7.09
N ILE A 273 11.39 -4.76 6.88
CA ILE A 273 12.30 -4.95 5.74
C ILE A 273 11.59 -5.68 4.59
N GLN A 274 11.98 -5.37 3.35
CA GLN A 274 11.40 -5.98 2.15
C GLN A 274 12.13 -7.27 1.72
N SER A 275 13.38 -7.45 2.14
CA SER A 275 14.29 -8.48 1.64
C SER A 275 15.02 -9.16 2.80
N ALA A 276 14.94 -10.49 2.87
CA ALA A 276 15.65 -11.31 3.84
C ALA A 276 16.81 -12.10 3.21
N LYS A 277 17.44 -11.57 2.15
CA LYS A 277 18.60 -12.21 1.51
C LYS A 277 19.76 -12.32 2.52
N PRO A 278 20.40 -13.49 2.67
CA PRO A 278 21.44 -13.69 3.68
C PRO A 278 22.60 -12.69 3.58
N GLU A 279 23.09 -12.43 2.37
CA GLU A 279 24.24 -11.55 2.14
C GLU A 279 23.93 -10.10 2.49
N LEU A 280 22.71 -9.65 2.20
CA LEU A 280 22.26 -8.31 2.58
C LEU A 280 22.09 -8.20 4.10
N LEU A 281 21.44 -9.18 4.74
CA LEU A 281 21.26 -9.19 6.19
C LEU A 281 22.61 -9.18 6.93
N ARG A 282 23.59 -9.98 6.50
CA ARG A 282 24.95 -9.98 7.09
C ARG A 282 25.59 -8.59 7.05
N ARG A 283 25.35 -7.82 5.99
CA ARG A 283 25.87 -6.44 5.87
C ARG A 283 25.08 -5.43 6.71
N LEU A 284 23.76 -5.61 6.80
CA LEU A 284 22.88 -4.68 7.51
C LEU A 284 22.88 -4.87 9.03
N LEU A 285 23.17 -6.06 9.54
CA LEU A 285 23.12 -6.35 10.98
C LEU A 285 24.02 -5.44 11.82
N PRO A 286 25.31 -5.20 11.47
CA PRO A 286 26.14 -4.26 12.22
C PRO A 286 25.55 -2.85 12.28
N LEU A 287 25.01 -2.37 11.15
CA LEU A 287 24.35 -1.06 11.09
C LEU A 287 23.07 -1.03 11.94
N ALA A 288 22.28 -2.10 11.91
CA ALA A 288 21.07 -2.21 12.72
C ALA A 288 21.39 -2.21 14.23
N GLU A 289 22.49 -2.85 14.64
CA GLU A 289 22.99 -2.83 16.02
C GLU A 289 23.41 -1.41 16.42
N ASP A 290 24.23 -0.73 15.61
CA ASP A 290 24.68 0.65 15.85
C ASP A 290 23.52 1.64 15.94
N LEU A 291 22.45 1.42 15.17
CA LEU A 291 21.26 2.26 15.17
C LEU A 291 20.17 1.81 16.16
N GLU A 292 20.38 0.71 16.88
CA GLU A 292 19.43 0.09 17.81
C GLU A 292 18.08 -0.27 17.13
N LEU A 293 18.14 -0.73 15.87
CA LEU A 293 16.98 -1.07 15.05
C LEU A 293 16.73 -2.59 15.03
N LYS A 294 15.48 -2.98 15.26
CA LYS A 294 14.99 -4.33 14.94
C LYS A 294 14.59 -4.41 13.47
N LEU A 295 14.92 -5.51 12.82
CA LEU A 295 14.61 -5.77 11.42
C LEU A 295 13.56 -6.89 11.35
N ALA A 296 12.37 -6.55 10.89
CA ALA A 296 11.26 -7.49 10.82
C ALA A 296 10.86 -7.76 9.37
N TYR A 297 10.96 -9.01 8.93
CA TYR A 297 10.48 -9.42 7.60
C TYR A 297 8.99 -9.72 7.65
N GLU A 298 8.21 -9.16 6.73
CA GLU A 298 6.77 -9.38 6.69
C GLU A 298 6.42 -10.73 6.05
N ILE A 299 5.66 -11.55 6.78
CA ILE A 299 5.08 -12.79 6.25
C ILE A 299 3.73 -12.43 5.60
N HIS A 300 3.79 -11.95 4.37
CA HIS A 300 2.61 -11.50 3.63
C HIS A 300 1.76 -12.66 3.08
N ALA A 301 0.45 -12.45 2.94
CA ALA A 301 -0.44 -13.39 2.26
C ALA A 301 0.06 -13.77 0.84
N PRO A 302 -0.27 -14.98 0.35
CA PRO A 302 -1.05 -16.03 1.02
C PRO A 302 -0.20 -16.93 1.93
N LEU A 303 1.06 -16.55 2.22
CA LEU A 303 1.97 -17.36 3.01
C LEU A 303 1.65 -17.27 4.50
N GLY A 304 1.87 -18.37 5.21
CA GLY A 304 1.86 -18.46 6.66
C GLY A 304 3.28 -18.69 7.22
N PRO A 305 3.44 -18.69 8.55
CA PRO A 305 4.75 -18.84 9.19
C PRO A 305 5.42 -20.21 8.95
N ASN A 306 4.65 -21.20 8.50
CA ASN A 306 5.13 -22.54 8.17
C ASN A 306 5.22 -22.81 6.66
N SER A 307 4.97 -21.81 5.82
CA SER A 307 5.16 -21.96 4.37
C SER A 307 6.64 -22.23 4.03
N PRO A 308 6.96 -23.07 3.02
CA PRO A 308 8.34 -23.44 2.67
C PRO A 308 9.26 -22.24 2.42
N GLU A 309 8.72 -21.15 1.87
CA GLU A 309 9.42 -19.89 1.63
C GLU A 309 9.83 -19.22 2.94
N ILE A 310 8.95 -19.21 3.94
CA ILE A 310 9.22 -18.61 5.26
C ILE A 310 10.15 -19.51 6.08
N MET A 311 10.03 -20.84 5.95
CA MET A 311 10.98 -21.78 6.55
C MET A 311 12.43 -21.50 6.11
N LYS A 312 12.66 -21.19 4.83
CA LYS A 312 14.00 -20.79 4.35
C LYS A 312 14.49 -19.50 5.00
N VAL A 313 13.61 -18.53 5.23
CA VAL A 313 13.98 -17.29 5.95
C VAL A 313 14.33 -17.59 7.40
N ARG A 314 13.60 -18.51 8.04
CA ARG A 314 13.89 -18.97 9.41
C ARG A 314 15.25 -19.69 9.49
N ASP A 315 15.61 -20.50 8.50
CA ASP A 315 16.94 -21.11 8.42
C ASP A 315 18.04 -20.04 8.37
N VAL A 316 17.84 -18.99 7.55
CA VAL A 316 18.76 -17.83 7.49
C VAL A 316 18.85 -17.12 8.83
N TYR A 317 17.74 -16.94 9.53
CA TYR A 317 17.74 -16.29 10.85
C TYR A 317 18.45 -17.14 11.90
N ALA A 318 18.27 -18.46 11.87
CA ALA A 318 18.98 -19.38 12.74
C ALA A 318 20.49 -19.38 12.47
N ASP A 319 20.91 -19.29 11.19
CA ASP A 319 22.31 -19.20 10.81
C ASP A 319 22.96 -17.87 11.24
N LEU A 320 22.20 -16.77 11.20
CA LEU A 320 22.68 -15.44 11.60
C LEU A 320 22.65 -15.21 13.11
N ASP A 321 21.81 -15.95 13.83
CA ASP A 321 21.67 -15.96 15.30
C ASP A 321 21.70 -14.55 15.92
N SER A 322 20.83 -13.67 15.42
CA SER A 322 20.75 -12.27 15.86
C SER A 322 19.42 -11.97 16.55
N PRO A 323 19.42 -11.33 17.73
CA PRO A 323 18.19 -10.92 18.42
C PRO A 323 17.49 -9.74 17.72
N LEU A 324 18.12 -9.14 16.71
CA LEU A 324 17.56 -8.02 15.94
C LEU A 324 16.68 -8.50 14.78
N LEU A 325 16.68 -9.79 14.45
CA LEU A 325 15.89 -10.35 13.35
C LEU A 325 14.59 -10.96 13.86
N GLY A 326 13.49 -10.64 13.18
CA GLY A 326 12.18 -11.22 13.49
C GLY A 326 11.19 -11.03 12.35
N PHE A 327 9.92 -11.22 12.65
CA PHE A 327 8.85 -11.18 11.68
C PHE A 327 7.80 -10.13 12.01
N VAL A 328 7.16 -9.61 10.95
CA VAL A 328 5.87 -8.94 11.03
C VAL A 328 4.80 -9.96 10.63
N ALA A 329 3.84 -10.21 11.53
CA ALA A 329 2.71 -11.08 11.22
C ALA A 329 1.63 -10.29 10.45
N ASP A 330 1.18 -10.81 9.32
CA ASP A 330 0.11 -10.24 8.49
C ASP A 330 -1.13 -11.14 8.56
N PHE A 331 -2.22 -10.60 9.13
CA PHE A 331 -3.46 -11.36 9.34
C PHE A 331 -4.28 -11.65 8.08
N SER A 332 -3.95 -11.05 6.93
CA SER A 332 -4.53 -11.44 5.65
C SER A 332 -4.09 -12.84 5.20
N SER A 333 -3.11 -13.45 5.86
CA SER A 333 -2.76 -14.86 5.68
C SER A 333 -3.79 -15.82 6.28
N THR A 334 -4.60 -15.38 7.24
CA THR A 334 -5.46 -16.23 8.08
C THR A 334 -6.96 -16.11 7.81
N MET A 335 -7.35 -15.79 6.57
CA MET A 335 -8.75 -15.53 6.26
C MET A 335 -9.56 -16.82 6.16
N HIS A 336 -10.83 -16.78 6.53
CA HIS A 336 -11.77 -17.91 6.40
C HIS A 336 -12.84 -17.67 5.33
N SER A 337 -12.84 -16.49 4.71
CA SER A 337 -13.59 -16.19 3.49
C SER A 337 -12.92 -15.07 2.71
N MET A 338 -13.35 -14.85 1.46
CA MET A 338 -12.98 -13.62 0.75
C MET A 338 -13.73 -12.42 1.32
N SER A 339 -13.05 -11.27 1.41
CA SER A 339 -13.63 -10.07 2.03
C SER A 339 -14.87 -9.53 1.29
N PRO A 340 -15.90 -9.03 2.01
CA PRO A 340 -17.05 -8.39 1.39
C PRO A 340 -16.69 -7.24 0.45
N THR A 341 -15.66 -6.45 0.77
CA THR A 341 -15.17 -5.34 -0.07
C THR A 341 -14.72 -5.82 -1.45
N LEU A 342 -13.91 -6.89 -1.51
CA LEU A 342 -13.53 -7.54 -2.77
C LEU A 342 -14.77 -8.06 -3.53
N LEU A 343 -15.69 -8.73 -2.82
CA LEU A 343 -16.89 -9.31 -3.44
C LEU A 343 -17.82 -8.23 -4.03
N ARG A 344 -17.88 -7.03 -3.44
CA ARG A 344 -18.58 -5.86 -4.03
C ARG A 344 -17.85 -5.35 -5.28
N ALA A 345 -16.52 -5.27 -5.25
CA ALA A 345 -15.71 -4.79 -6.36
C ALA A 345 -15.86 -5.67 -7.62
N VAL A 346 -15.76 -7.00 -7.47
CA VAL A 346 -15.90 -7.91 -8.61
C VAL A 346 -17.32 -7.94 -9.19
N ARG A 347 -18.36 -7.78 -8.35
CA ARG A 347 -19.74 -7.62 -8.82
C ARG A 347 -19.92 -6.34 -9.64
N ARG A 348 -19.33 -5.23 -9.19
CA ARG A 348 -19.30 -3.96 -9.93
C ARG A 348 -18.61 -4.09 -11.29
N ALA A 349 -17.58 -4.94 -11.37
CA ALA A 349 -16.89 -5.26 -12.61
C ALA A 349 -17.72 -6.18 -13.55
N GLY A 350 -18.84 -6.74 -13.06
CA GLY A 350 -19.82 -7.47 -13.85
C GLY A 350 -19.92 -8.96 -13.54
N LEU A 351 -19.33 -9.45 -12.46
CA LEU A 351 -19.52 -10.85 -12.04
C LEU A 351 -20.88 -11.02 -11.41
N ASP A 352 -21.58 -12.08 -11.81
CA ASP A 352 -22.83 -12.52 -11.19
C ASP A 352 -22.58 -13.39 -9.95
N ASP A 353 -23.66 -13.77 -9.26
CA ASP A 353 -23.56 -14.54 -8.03
C ASP A 353 -22.99 -15.95 -8.24
N GLU A 354 -23.20 -16.56 -9.42
CA GLU A 354 -22.58 -17.84 -9.76
C GLU A 354 -21.06 -17.70 -9.85
N ALA A 355 -20.56 -16.67 -10.55
CA ALA A 355 -19.13 -16.41 -10.65
C ALA A 355 -18.49 -16.08 -9.30
N VAL A 356 -19.19 -15.33 -8.45
CA VAL A 356 -18.74 -15.02 -7.08
C VAL A 356 -18.69 -16.27 -6.21
N HIS A 357 -19.66 -17.18 -6.35
CA HIS A 357 -19.64 -18.46 -5.63
C HIS A 357 -18.49 -19.36 -6.11
N THR A 358 -18.27 -19.45 -7.42
CA THR A 358 -17.15 -20.20 -7.99
C THR A 358 -15.81 -19.63 -7.55
N LEU A 359 -15.64 -18.30 -7.55
CA LEU A 359 -14.43 -17.63 -7.08
C LEU A 359 -14.06 -18.06 -5.64
N GLN A 360 -15.03 -17.99 -4.73
CA GLN A 360 -14.83 -18.40 -3.33
C GLN A 360 -14.57 -19.90 -3.19
N SER A 361 -15.23 -20.72 -4.00
CA SER A 361 -15.04 -22.18 -3.97
C SER A 361 -13.64 -22.58 -4.42
N ILE A 362 -13.13 -21.95 -5.49
CA ILE A 362 -11.75 -22.14 -5.96
C ILE A 362 -10.76 -21.64 -4.91
N TRP A 363 -11.02 -20.48 -4.31
CA TRP A 363 -10.19 -19.94 -3.23
C TRP A 363 -10.08 -20.86 -2.02
N ALA A 364 -11.16 -21.53 -1.64
CA ALA A 364 -11.18 -22.43 -0.48
C ALA A 364 -10.45 -23.77 -0.71
N THR A 365 -10.01 -24.07 -1.93
CA THR A 365 -9.23 -25.30 -2.21
C THR A 365 -7.81 -25.21 -1.66
N ASP A 366 -7.13 -26.35 -1.50
CA ASP A 366 -5.70 -26.40 -1.12
C ASP A 366 -4.74 -26.25 -2.31
N ALA A 367 -5.26 -26.00 -3.52
CA ALA A 367 -4.43 -25.92 -4.72
C ALA A 367 -3.38 -24.78 -4.60
N PRO A 368 -2.22 -24.83 -5.27
CA PRO A 368 -1.32 -23.69 -5.29
C PRO A 368 -2.01 -22.44 -5.86
N MET A 369 -1.66 -21.26 -5.34
CA MET A 369 -2.25 -19.97 -5.72
C MET A 369 -2.35 -19.76 -7.25
N ARG A 370 -1.29 -20.10 -7.98
CA ARG A 370 -1.26 -19.99 -9.45
C ARG A 370 -2.30 -20.90 -10.12
N ALA A 371 -2.50 -22.11 -9.61
CA ALA A 371 -3.49 -23.03 -10.14
C ALA A 371 -4.91 -22.52 -9.90
N ARG A 372 -5.19 -21.96 -8.71
CA ARG A 372 -6.48 -21.30 -8.41
C ARG A 372 -6.77 -20.13 -9.36
N GLN A 373 -5.77 -19.29 -9.61
CA GLN A 373 -5.89 -18.18 -10.57
C GLN A 373 -6.17 -18.68 -11.98
N GLU A 374 -5.41 -19.68 -12.46
CA GLU A 374 -5.58 -20.25 -13.80
C GLU A 374 -6.95 -20.92 -13.95
N GLU A 375 -7.44 -21.62 -12.93
CA GLU A 375 -8.78 -22.22 -12.89
C GLU A 375 -9.88 -21.16 -12.99
N PHE A 376 -9.79 -20.10 -12.19
CA PHE A 376 -10.81 -19.04 -12.21
C PHE A 376 -10.81 -18.27 -13.53
N ILE A 377 -9.63 -17.97 -14.08
CA ILE A 377 -9.49 -17.36 -15.42
C ILE A 377 -10.08 -18.28 -16.49
N GLY A 378 -9.85 -19.60 -16.39
CA GLY A 378 -10.43 -20.60 -17.28
C GLY A 378 -11.96 -20.61 -17.21
N TYR A 379 -12.53 -20.57 -15.99
CA TYR A 379 -13.96 -20.46 -15.75
C TYR A 379 -14.56 -19.21 -16.41
N LEU A 380 -13.96 -18.04 -16.19
CA LEU A 380 -14.45 -16.78 -16.79
C LEU A 380 -14.43 -16.82 -18.32
N ARG A 381 -13.34 -17.31 -18.92
CA ARG A 381 -13.22 -17.47 -20.37
C ARG A 381 -14.26 -18.45 -20.93
N GLY A 382 -14.55 -19.52 -20.20
CA GLY A 382 -15.61 -20.48 -20.56
C GLY A 382 -17.01 -19.87 -20.55
N ARG A 383 -17.20 -18.73 -19.86
CA ARG A 383 -18.44 -17.95 -19.83
C ARG A 383 -18.42 -16.73 -20.77
N GLU A 384 -17.45 -16.67 -21.69
CA GLU A 384 -17.23 -15.53 -22.58
C GLU A 384 -17.05 -14.19 -21.84
N PHE A 385 -16.66 -14.25 -20.56
CA PHE A 385 -16.31 -13.07 -19.78
C PHE A 385 -14.83 -12.77 -19.96
N ASP A 386 -14.51 -11.56 -20.43
CA ASP A 386 -13.14 -11.09 -20.56
C ASP A 386 -12.53 -10.81 -19.18
N PRO A 387 -11.53 -11.60 -18.70
CA PRO A 387 -10.90 -11.38 -17.41
C PRO A 387 -10.23 -10.01 -17.27
N ALA A 388 -9.85 -9.36 -18.39
CA ALA A 388 -9.25 -8.03 -18.35
C ALA A 388 -10.20 -6.98 -17.74
N ARG A 389 -11.52 -7.22 -17.76
CA ARG A 389 -12.52 -6.38 -17.09
C ARG A 389 -12.38 -6.35 -15.57
N LEU A 390 -11.78 -7.39 -14.98
CA LEU A 390 -11.47 -7.42 -13.55
C LEU A 390 -10.20 -6.63 -13.21
N GLY A 391 -9.41 -6.21 -14.22
CA GLY A 391 -8.12 -5.57 -14.01
C GLY A 391 -7.22 -6.36 -13.07
N SER A 392 -6.64 -5.70 -12.06
CA SER A 392 -5.81 -6.36 -11.05
C SER A 392 -6.60 -7.23 -10.06
N PHE A 393 -7.93 -7.11 -9.96
CA PHE A 393 -8.72 -7.82 -8.94
C PHE A 393 -8.61 -9.34 -9.05
N ALA A 394 -8.58 -9.89 -10.28
CA ALA A 394 -8.46 -11.33 -10.49
C ALA A 394 -7.15 -11.91 -9.91
N HIS A 395 -6.08 -11.12 -9.92
CA HIS A 395 -4.79 -11.51 -9.33
C HIS A 395 -4.74 -11.22 -7.83
N LEU A 396 -5.19 -10.03 -7.41
CA LEU A 396 -5.16 -9.60 -6.01
C LEU A 396 -6.03 -10.49 -5.10
N ALA A 397 -7.17 -10.98 -5.60
CA ALA A 397 -8.10 -11.82 -4.86
C ALA A 397 -7.49 -13.12 -4.29
N PHE A 398 -6.42 -13.64 -4.90
CA PHE A 398 -5.73 -14.85 -4.41
C PHE A 398 -4.39 -14.54 -3.74
N ASN A 399 -3.81 -13.37 -4.00
CA ASN A 399 -2.54 -12.95 -3.38
C ASN A 399 -2.76 -12.31 -2.01
N MET A 400 -3.89 -11.64 -1.80
CA MET A 400 -4.17 -10.90 -0.57
C MET A 400 -5.09 -11.67 0.40
N HIS A 401 -5.58 -12.86 0.00
CA HIS A 401 -6.50 -13.67 0.80
C HIS A 401 -5.91 -15.05 1.08
N GLY A 402 -5.06 -15.15 2.10
CA GLY A 402 -4.59 -16.44 2.62
C GLY A 402 -5.67 -17.16 3.43
N HIS A 403 -5.46 -18.44 3.70
CA HIS A 403 -6.39 -19.31 4.44
C HIS A 403 -5.66 -20.26 5.40
N VAL A 404 -4.47 -19.85 5.89
CA VAL A 404 -3.74 -20.63 6.90
C VAL A 404 -4.43 -20.50 8.27
N SER A 405 -4.15 -21.45 9.17
CA SER A 405 -4.76 -21.42 10.51
C SER A 405 -4.16 -20.30 11.37
N PRO A 406 -4.99 -19.47 12.05
CA PRO A 406 -4.49 -18.48 13.03
C PRO A 406 -3.54 -19.05 14.08
N LYS A 407 -3.68 -20.34 14.41
CA LYS A 407 -2.86 -21.02 15.43
C LYS A 407 -1.41 -21.19 15.03
N GLU A 408 -1.09 -21.16 13.74
CA GLU A 408 0.29 -21.30 13.25
C GLU A 408 1.18 -20.14 13.72
N TRP A 409 0.61 -18.97 14.04
CA TRP A 409 1.38 -17.87 14.62
C TRP A 409 2.02 -18.21 15.97
N ALA A 410 1.44 -19.14 16.73
CA ALA A 410 2.01 -19.60 18.00
C ALA A 410 3.39 -20.27 17.81
N ASP A 411 3.65 -20.87 16.65
CA ASP A 411 4.89 -21.60 16.36
C ASP A 411 6.11 -20.69 16.31
N ILE A 412 5.91 -19.40 16.03
CA ILE A 412 6.98 -18.40 15.92
C ILE A 412 6.77 -17.19 16.82
N MET A 413 5.85 -17.24 17.80
CA MET A 413 5.46 -16.10 18.63
C MET A 413 6.66 -15.31 19.21
N PRO A 414 7.74 -15.93 19.73
CA PRO A 414 8.91 -15.20 20.24
C PRO A 414 9.66 -14.39 19.18
N GLN A 415 9.49 -14.72 17.89
CA GLN A 415 10.11 -14.03 16.76
C GLN A 415 9.20 -12.95 16.15
N ILE A 416 7.93 -12.84 16.57
CA ILE A 416 7.03 -11.81 16.07
C ILE A 416 7.32 -10.49 16.80
N MET A 417 7.80 -9.51 16.06
CA MET A 417 8.22 -8.21 16.60
C MET A 417 7.17 -7.11 16.41
N HIS A 418 6.30 -7.28 15.41
CA HIS A 418 5.24 -6.35 15.05
C HIS A 418 4.10 -7.12 14.36
N VAL A 419 2.92 -6.52 14.31
CA VAL A 419 1.75 -7.14 13.66
C VAL A 419 1.07 -6.13 12.76
N HIS A 420 0.88 -6.51 11.50
CA HIS A 420 -0.09 -5.90 10.61
C HIS A 420 -1.43 -6.59 10.86
N ALA A 421 -2.28 -5.93 11.65
CA ALA A 421 -3.67 -6.31 11.87
C ALA A 421 -4.49 -5.98 10.62
N LYS A 422 -4.20 -6.70 9.53
CA LYS A 422 -4.84 -6.52 8.24
C LYS A 422 -6.31 -6.83 8.30
N PHE A 423 -7.11 -6.01 7.62
CA PHE A 423 -8.55 -6.19 7.52
C PHE A 423 -9.13 -5.48 6.31
N TYR A 424 -10.35 -5.83 5.94
CA TYR A 424 -10.97 -5.35 4.70
C TYR A 424 -12.31 -4.67 4.91
N ASP A 425 -13.07 -5.07 5.93
CA ASP A 425 -14.37 -4.49 6.24
C ASP A 425 -14.68 -4.61 7.74
N ILE A 426 -15.58 -3.77 8.26
CA ILE A 426 -16.16 -3.94 9.60
C ILE A 426 -17.68 -3.81 9.46
N ASP A 427 -18.39 -4.90 9.77
CA ASP A 427 -19.83 -4.97 9.64
C ASP A 427 -20.59 -4.11 10.67
N GLU A 428 -21.91 -4.05 10.53
CA GLU A 428 -22.79 -3.27 11.41
C GLU A 428 -22.75 -3.76 12.87
N GLN A 429 -22.34 -5.00 13.12
CA GLN A 429 -22.18 -5.59 14.45
C GLN A 429 -20.78 -5.33 15.04
N GLY A 430 -19.89 -4.69 14.28
CA GLY A 430 -18.52 -4.36 14.68
C GLY A 430 -17.53 -5.52 14.52
N ASN A 431 -17.82 -6.51 13.68
CA ASN A 431 -16.92 -7.63 13.42
C ASN A 431 -16.23 -7.49 12.06
N GLU A 432 -15.06 -8.11 11.93
CA GLU A 432 -14.42 -8.35 10.65
C GLU A 432 -15.00 -9.67 10.07
N PRO A 433 -15.67 -9.67 8.90
CA PRO A 433 -16.40 -10.85 8.42
C PRO A 433 -15.55 -11.99 7.83
N ALA A 434 -14.29 -11.74 7.51
CA ALA A 434 -13.40 -12.63 6.79
C ALA A 434 -12.19 -13.11 7.60
N ILE A 435 -11.86 -12.44 8.71
CA ILE A 435 -10.74 -12.74 9.61
C ILE A 435 -11.25 -12.87 11.04
N ASP A 436 -10.94 -14.00 11.69
CA ASP A 436 -11.32 -14.28 13.07
C ASP A 436 -10.41 -13.54 14.07
N TYR A 437 -10.69 -12.26 14.27
CA TYR A 437 -9.99 -11.41 15.23
C TYR A 437 -10.07 -11.92 16.68
N PRO A 438 -11.22 -12.39 17.20
CA PRO A 438 -11.28 -13.02 18.51
C PRO A 438 -10.29 -14.17 18.70
N GLU A 439 -10.17 -15.09 17.73
CA GLU A 439 -9.21 -16.21 17.80
C GLU A 439 -7.76 -15.71 17.72
N LEU A 440 -7.45 -14.77 16.81
CA LEU A 440 -6.11 -14.18 16.71
C LEU A 440 -5.69 -13.50 18.01
N VAL A 441 -6.59 -12.74 18.64
CA VAL A 441 -6.30 -12.11 19.94
C VAL A 441 -5.99 -13.17 20.98
N ARG A 442 -6.80 -14.24 21.05
CA ARG A 442 -6.56 -15.35 21.99
C ARG A 442 -5.16 -15.96 21.78
N VAL A 443 -4.79 -16.29 20.54
CA VAL A 443 -3.49 -16.87 20.18
C VAL A 443 -2.32 -15.97 20.65
N PHE A 444 -2.39 -14.66 20.40
CA PHE A 444 -1.32 -13.74 20.75
C PHE A 444 -1.25 -13.40 22.23
N VAL A 445 -2.39 -13.39 22.93
CA VAL A 445 -2.43 -13.23 24.38
C VAL A 445 -1.79 -14.43 25.08
N GLU A 446 -2.22 -15.64 24.71
CA GLU A 446 -1.65 -16.90 25.23
C GLU A 446 -0.17 -17.05 24.87
N GLY A 447 0.21 -16.62 23.67
CA GLY A 447 1.60 -16.60 23.21
C GLY A 447 2.49 -15.55 23.88
N GLY A 448 1.92 -14.64 24.68
CA GLY A 448 2.69 -13.66 25.44
C GLY A 448 3.18 -12.45 24.63
N TYR A 449 2.58 -12.16 23.47
CA TYR A 449 2.95 -10.99 22.66
C TYR A 449 2.66 -9.66 23.39
N ARG A 450 3.59 -8.70 23.31
CA ARG A 450 3.51 -7.38 24.00
C ARG A 450 3.82 -6.17 23.09
N GLY A 451 3.96 -6.37 21.78
CA GLY A 451 4.32 -5.32 20.82
C GLY A 451 3.12 -4.48 20.38
N TYR A 452 3.17 -3.99 19.13
CA TYR A 452 2.07 -3.26 18.49
C TYR A 452 1.28 -4.15 17.53
N TRP A 453 -0.04 -3.97 17.52
CA TRP A 453 -0.91 -4.37 16.41
C TRP A 453 -1.28 -3.11 15.62
N SER A 454 -0.63 -2.89 14.48
CA SER A 454 -0.95 -1.82 13.55
C SER A 454 -2.12 -2.24 12.67
N SER A 455 -3.25 -1.56 12.80
CA SER A 455 -4.35 -1.67 11.84
C SER A 455 -3.87 -1.31 10.44
N GLU A 456 -4.10 -2.20 9.49
CA GLU A 456 -3.75 -2.02 8.08
C GLU A 456 -4.97 -2.34 7.22
N TRP A 457 -5.68 -1.30 6.77
CA TRP A 457 -6.86 -1.49 5.94
C TRP A 457 -6.48 -1.72 4.48
N GLU A 458 -6.64 -2.94 4.00
CA GLU A 458 -6.37 -3.32 2.60
C GLU A 458 -7.60 -3.21 1.70
N GLY A 459 -8.75 -2.83 2.26
CA GLY A 459 -9.95 -2.56 1.47
C GLY A 459 -9.76 -1.43 0.44
N HIS A 460 -8.80 -0.52 0.63
CA HIS A 460 -8.48 0.54 -0.35
C HIS A 460 -8.07 -0.03 -1.73
N ALA A 461 -7.59 -1.28 -1.78
CA ALA A 461 -7.27 -1.94 -3.05
C ALA A 461 -8.53 -2.25 -3.89
N PHE A 462 -9.71 -2.31 -3.25
CA PHE A 462 -10.97 -2.77 -3.84
C PHE A 462 -12.10 -1.73 -3.76
N ALA A 463 -12.05 -0.82 -2.80
CA ALA A 463 -13.01 0.26 -2.61
C ALA A 463 -12.67 1.46 -3.50
N GLU A 464 -13.69 2.18 -3.97
CA GLU A 464 -13.48 3.46 -4.65
C GLU A 464 -13.21 4.58 -3.63
N LEU A 465 -12.47 5.63 -4.03
CA LEU A 465 -12.19 6.79 -3.17
C LEU A 465 -13.51 7.41 -2.67
N GLY A 466 -13.64 7.55 -1.36
CA GLY A 466 -14.86 8.09 -0.72
C GLY A 466 -16.02 7.10 -0.54
N GLU A 467 -15.87 5.84 -0.94
CA GLU A 467 -16.87 4.79 -0.65
C GLU A 467 -17.00 4.56 0.87
N VAL A 468 -15.89 4.66 1.59
CA VAL A 468 -15.81 4.55 3.06
C VAL A 468 -14.81 5.57 3.62
N ASP A 469 -14.90 5.88 4.91
CA ASP A 469 -13.82 6.56 5.63
C ASP A 469 -12.91 5.49 6.27
N PRO A 470 -11.70 5.27 5.76
CA PRO A 470 -10.83 4.20 6.23
C PRO A 470 -10.40 4.37 7.68
N LEU A 471 -10.29 5.62 8.18
CA LEU A 471 -9.89 5.87 9.56
C LEU A 471 -11.03 5.54 10.52
N LEU A 472 -12.29 5.70 10.11
CA LEU A 472 -13.42 5.17 10.88
C LEU A 472 -13.44 3.64 10.92
N LEU A 473 -13.08 2.97 9.82
CA LEU A 473 -12.97 1.52 9.80
C LEU A 473 -11.86 1.02 10.73
N VAL A 474 -10.68 1.66 10.69
CA VAL A 474 -9.58 1.42 11.64
C VAL A 474 -10.08 1.60 13.08
N ARG A 475 -10.81 2.68 13.32
CA ARG A 475 -11.33 2.97 14.65
C ARG A 475 -12.28 1.88 15.17
N ARG A 476 -13.17 1.37 14.30
CA ARG A 476 -14.07 0.25 14.64
C ARG A 476 -13.30 -1.05 14.86
N GLN A 477 -12.25 -1.31 14.08
CA GLN A 477 -11.38 -2.46 14.28
C GLN A 477 -10.65 -2.40 15.63
N HIS A 478 -10.19 -1.22 16.07
CA HIS A 478 -9.61 -1.05 17.41
C HIS A 478 -10.62 -1.41 18.51
N ASP A 479 -11.91 -1.10 18.32
CA ASP A 479 -12.96 -1.50 19.26
C ASP A 479 -13.18 -3.01 19.31
N LEU A 480 -13.19 -3.66 18.15
CA LEU A 480 -13.23 -5.11 18.03
C LEU A 480 -12.06 -5.75 18.78
N ILE A 481 -10.83 -5.30 18.52
CA ILE A 481 -9.62 -5.86 19.15
C ILE A 481 -9.67 -5.65 20.67
N ARG A 482 -10.01 -4.46 21.16
CA ARG A 482 -10.13 -4.19 22.61
C ARG A 482 -11.19 -5.06 23.27
N LYS A 483 -12.35 -5.24 22.64
CA LYS A 483 -13.39 -6.14 23.13
C LYS A 483 -12.85 -7.58 23.22
N SER A 484 -12.17 -8.06 22.19
CA SER A 484 -11.56 -9.39 22.16
C SER A 484 -10.47 -9.56 23.22
N MET A 485 -9.62 -8.56 23.46
CA MET A 485 -8.59 -8.61 24.51
C MET A 485 -9.21 -8.79 25.89
N ARG A 486 -10.25 -8.01 26.20
CA ARG A 486 -10.98 -8.09 27.48
C ARG A 486 -11.67 -9.45 27.66
N SER A 487 -12.27 -9.98 26.60
CA SER A 487 -12.88 -11.31 26.64
C SER A 487 -11.86 -12.43 26.85
N ALA A 488 -10.68 -12.33 26.23
CA ALA A 488 -9.59 -13.28 26.41
C ALA A 488 -9.06 -13.25 27.85
N LEU A 489 -8.83 -12.06 28.41
CA LEU A 489 -8.36 -11.91 29.80
C LEU A 489 -9.39 -12.37 30.83
N ALA A 490 -10.68 -12.17 30.59
CA ALA A 490 -11.74 -12.64 31.50
C ALA A 490 -11.95 -14.16 31.47
N SER A 491 -11.44 -14.84 30.43
CA SER A 491 -11.55 -16.29 30.25
C SER A 491 -10.29 -17.05 30.68
N ALA A 492 -9.19 -16.33 30.93
CA ALA A 492 -7.92 -16.84 31.46
C ALA A 492 -7.93 -16.89 32.98
#